data_AF-A0AAJ2GHJ8-F1
#
_entry.id   AF-A0AAJ2GHJ8-F1
#
_cell.length_a   1.000
_cell.length_b   1.000
_cell.length_c   1.000
_cell.angle_alpha   90.00
_cell.angle_beta   90.00
_cell.angle_gamma   90.00
#
_symmetry.space_group_name_H-M   'P 1'
#
loop_
_entity.id
_entity.type
_entity.pdbx_description
1 polymer ?
#
loop_
_entity_poly.entity_id
_entity_poly.type
_entity_poly.pdbx_seq_one_letter_code
_entity_poly.pdbx_strand_id
1 'polypeptide(L)'
;MTANEPFPRNVCCDQGLARVQLSNAEAHLRSAAWAASRGMANDALHSIAIAIELGLKSYLLNAATTDAWNRAHIGHDLDRAITYAERAGLDPPTGLRDVAGVLHPHFQRGGFQREPSRQWPEALAGEACSVARTLLVSVSKSMGPRRDI
;
A
#
# COMPACT_ATOMS: atom_id res chain seq x y z
N MET A 1 -7.19 20.39 7.05
CA MET A 1 -6.69 19.59 8.19
C MET A 1 -7.89 18.94 8.87
N THR A 2 -8.28 17.74 8.45
CA THR A 2 -9.18 16.92 9.26
C THR A 2 -8.33 16.22 10.31
N ALA A 3 -8.70 16.35 11.58
CA ALA A 3 -8.02 15.64 12.65
C ALA A 3 -8.12 14.13 12.37
N ASN A 4 -6.98 13.45 12.18
CA ASN A 4 -6.97 12.00 11.99
C ASN A 4 -7.52 11.33 13.25
N GLU A 5 -8.55 10.52 13.08
CA GLU A 5 -9.24 9.82 14.16
C GLU A 5 -8.28 8.93 14.97
N PRO A 6 -8.57 8.67 16.26
CA PRO A 6 -7.79 7.73 17.06
C PRO A 6 -8.00 6.29 16.58
N PHE A 7 -7.03 5.43 16.86
CA PHE A 7 -7.17 3.98 16.66
C PHE A 7 -8.35 3.41 17.46
N PRO A 8 -8.93 2.26 17.04
CA PRO A 8 -10.00 1.63 17.79
C PRO A 8 -9.53 1.26 19.20
N ARG A 9 -10.38 1.52 20.21
CA ARG A 9 -10.04 1.23 21.62
C ARG A 9 -9.82 -0.27 21.89
N ASN A 10 -10.53 -1.12 21.14
CA ASN A 10 -10.40 -2.56 21.20
C ASN A 10 -9.77 -3.03 19.90
N VAL A 11 -8.50 -3.41 19.95
CA VAL A 11 -7.79 -3.99 18.81
C VAL A 11 -7.98 -5.50 18.83
N CYS A 12 -8.62 -6.04 17.82
CA CYS A 12 -8.59 -7.47 17.51
C CYS A 12 -7.78 -7.62 16.21
N CYS A 13 -6.47 -7.79 16.34
CA CYS A 13 -5.60 -7.95 15.18
C CYS A 13 -5.99 -9.22 14.41
N ASP A 14 -6.27 -9.09 13.11
CA ASP A 14 -6.57 -10.21 12.23
C ASP A 14 -5.32 -10.62 11.46
N GLN A 15 -4.49 -11.45 12.09
CA GLN A 15 -3.24 -11.93 11.49
C GLN A 15 -3.47 -12.79 10.24
N GLY A 16 -4.61 -13.46 10.13
CA GLY A 16 -4.95 -14.26 8.96
C GLY A 16 -5.19 -13.36 7.75
N LEU A 17 -6.07 -12.37 7.91
CA LEU A 17 -6.37 -11.40 6.87
C LEU A 17 -5.16 -10.52 6.54
N ALA A 18 -4.38 -10.13 7.54
CA ALA A 18 -3.14 -9.38 7.35
C ALA A 18 -2.20 -10.13 6.36
N ARG A 19 -2.01 -11.44 6.53
CA ARG A 19 -1.20 -12.27 5.62
C ARG A 19 -1.80 -12.40 4.23
N VAL A 20 -3.13 -12.50 4.12
CA VAL A 20 -3.82 -12.52 2.82
C VAL A 20 -3.59 -11.20 2.07
N GLN A 21 -3.76 -10.06 2.76
CA GLN A 21 -3.51 -8.76 2.15
C GLN A 21 -2.05 -8.57 1.72
N LEU A 22 -1.09 -9.05 2.52
CA LEU A 22 0.33 -9.04 2.14
C LEU A 22 0.58 -9.87 0.88
N SER A 23 0.01 -11.09 0.82
CA SER A 23 0.16 -11.96 -0.35
C SER A 23 -0.43 -11.35 -1.62
N ASN A 24 -1.58 -10.69 -1.49
CA ASN A 24 -2.19 -9.94 -2.60
C ASN A 24 -1.33 -8.73 -3.01
N ALA A 25 -0.76 -8.00 -2.05
CA ALA A 25 0.15 -6.89 -2.31
C ALA A 25 1.37 -7.35 -3.12
N GLU A 26 1.98 -8.48 -2.74
CA GLU A 26 3.10 -9.08 -3.46
C GLU A 26 2.72 -9.52 -4.88
N ALA A 27 1.51 -10.06 -5.06
CA ALA A 27 0.99 -10.42 -6.39
C ALA A 27 0.83 -9.19 -7.28
N HIS A 28 0.29 -8.10 -6.75
CA HIS A 28 0.19 -6.83 -7.46
C HIS A 28 1.56 -6.23 -7.79
N LEU A 29 2.54 -6.35 -6.90
CA LEU A 29 3.90 -5.89 -7.19
C LEU A 29 4.58 -6.71 -8.30
N ARG A 30 4.33 -8.03 -8.36
CA ARG A 30 4.79 -8.87 -9.48
C ARG A 30 4.13 -8.47 -10.80
N SER A 31 2.81 -8.21 -10.78
CA SER A 31 2.07 -7.72 -11.94
C SER A 31 2.59 -6.35 -12.41
N ALA A 32 2.91 -5.46 -11.47
CA ALA A 32 3.49 -4.15 -11.78
C ALA A 32 4.85 -4.28 -12.48
N ALA A 33 5.74 -5.13 -11.96
CA ALA A 33 7.05 -5.36 -12.57
C ALA A 33 6.92 -5.94 -13.98
N TRP A 34 5.96 -6.85 -14.20
CA TRP A 34 5.67 -7.36 -15.53
C TRP A 34 5.17 -6.24 -16.46
N ALA A 35 4.19 -5.44 -16.05
CA ALA A 35 3.66 -4.34 -16.84
C ALA A 35 4.74 -3.29 -17.18
N ALA A 36 5.60 -2.95 -16.22
CA ALA A 36 6.73 -2.04 -16.43
C ALA A 36 7.69 -2.56 -17.52
N SER A 37 8.01 -3.87 -17.50
CA SER A 37 8.87 -4.47 -18.54
C SER A 37 8.25 -4.50 -19.94
N ARG A 38 6.93 -4.27 -20.04
CA ARG A 38 6.18 -4.17 -21.29
C ARG A 38 5.93 -2.72 -21.73
N GLY A 39 6.47 -1.73 -21.02
CA GLY A 39 6.22 -0.31 -21.28
C GLY A 39 4.81 0.15 -20.91
N MET A 40 4.07 -0.65 -20.13
CA MET A 40 2.68 -0.37 -19.74
C MET A 40 2.65 0.44 -18.43
N ALA A 41 3.11 1.70 -18.50
CA ALA A 41 3.33 2.53 -17.31
C ALA A 41 2.07 2.74 -16.46
N ASN A 42 0.90 3.00 -17.08
CA ASN A 42 -0.34 3.19 -16.33
C ASN A 42 -0.76 1.95 -15.54
N ASP A 43 -0.65 0.76 -16.14
CA ASP A 43 -0.98 -0.50 -15.47
C ASP A 43 0.03 -0.81 -14.36
N ALA A 44 1.31 -0.53 -14.60
CA ALA A 44 2.35 -0.68 -13.58
C ALA A 44 2.07 0.22 -12.37
N LEU A 45 1.85 1.52 -12.58
CA LEU A 45 1.60 2.49 -11.51
C LEU A 45 0.29 2.21 -10.76
N HIS A 46 -0.74 1.75 -11.46
CA HIS A 46 -1.98 1.32 -10.83
C HIS A 46 -1.77 0.11 -9.91
N SER A 47 -1.06 -0.91 -10.40
CA SER A 47 -0.78 -2.11 -9.62
C SER A 47 0.16 -1.81 -8.44
N ILE A 48 1.09 -0.85 -8.58
CA ILE A 48 1.93 -0.37 -7.47
C ILE A 48 1.09 0.33 -6.39
N ALA A 49 0.15 1.19 -6.79
CA ALA A 49 -0.73 1.86 -5.83
C ALA A 49 -1.54 0.85 -5.00
N ILE A 50 -2.08 -0.19 -5.65
CA ILE A 50 -2.78 -1.29 -4.96
C ILE A 50 -1.82 -2.05 -4.03
N ALA A 51 -0.61 -2.36 -4.48
CA ALA A 51 0.39 -3.05 -3.65
C ALA A 51 0.74 -2.24 -2.40
N ILE A 52 0.93 -0.93 -2.51
CA ILE A 52 1.18 -0.04 -1.38
C ILE A 52 -0.03 0.00 -0.44
N GLU A 53 -1.24 0.18 -0.97
CA GLU A 53 -2.48 0.21 -0.17
C GLU A 53 -2.63 -1.08 0.66
N LEU A 54 -2.54 -2.23 0.00
CA LEU A 54 -2.69 -3.54 0.65
C LEU A 54 -1.56 -3.80 1.64
N GLY A 55 -0.32 -3.43 1.34
CA GLY A 55 0.80 -3.56 2.27
C GLY A 55 0.61 -2.75 3.55
N LEU A 56 0.15 -1.49 3.45
CA LEU A 56 -0.10 -0.65 4.61
C LEU A 56 -1.29 -1.14 5.44
N LYS A 57 -2.39 -1.54 4.79
CA LYS A 57 -3.54 -2.12 5.50
C LYS A 57 -3.21 -3.45 6.16
N SER A 58 -2.38 -4.25 5.51
CA SER A 58 -1.85 -5.50 6.04
C SER A 58 -1.03 -5.26 7.32
N TYR A 59 -0.15 -4.27 7.34
CA TYR A 59 0.56 -3.86 8.55
C TYR A 59 -0.41 -3.43 9.66
N LEU A 60 -1.38 -2.58 9.33
CA LEU A 60 -2.34 -2.06 10.29
C LEU A 60 -3.24 -3.17 10.88
N LEU A 61 -3.67 -4.14 10.08
CA LEU A 61 -4.41 -5.31 10.55
C LEU A 61 -3.61 -6.16 11.54
N ASN A 62 -2.29 -6.22 11.35
CA ASN A 62 -1.39 -6.95 12.24
C ASN A 62 -1.10 -6.18 13.54
N ALA A 63 -1.09 -4.85 13.49
CA ALA A 63 -0.58 -4.00 14.58
C ALA A 63 -1.64 -3.23 15.39
N ALA A 64 -2.71 -2.74 14.76
CA ALA A 64 -3.51 -1.66 15.36
C ALA A 64 -5.00 -1.59 14.97
N THR A 65 -5.46 -2.26 13.91
CA THR A 65 -6.80 -2.04 13.35
C THR A 65 -7.51 -3.33 12.94
N THR A 66 -8.81 -3.21 12.65
CA THR A 66 -9.63 -4.25 12.01
C THR A 66 -9.90 -3.90 10.55
N ASP A 67 -10.37 -4.86 9.75
CA ASP A 67 -10.70 -4.61 8.34
C ASP A 67 -11.81 -3.57 8.17
N ALA A 68 -12.85 -3.67 8.99
CA ALA A 68 -13.94 -2.70 9.02
C ALA A 68 -13.43 -1.28 9.31
N TRP A 69 -12.47 -1.15 10.23
CA TRP A 69 -11.84 0.13 10.54
C TRP A 69 -11.01 0.66 9.36
N ASN A 70 -10.16 -0.18 8.76
CA ASN A 70 -9.40 0.20 7.57
C ASN A 70 -10.32 0.64 6.42
N ARG A 71 -11.44 -0.05 6.22
CA ARG A 71 -12.42 0.31 5.18
C ARG A 71 -13.08 1.66 5.44
N ALA A 72 -13.50 1.91 6.68
CA ALA A 72 -14.21 3.13 7.06
C ALA A 72 -13.31 4.38 7.10
N HIS A 73 -12.07 4.24 7.60
CA HIS A 73 -11.21 5.40 7.89
C HIS A 73 -10.07 5.60 6.89
N ILE A 74 -9.70 4.59 6.11
CA ILE A 74 -8.62 4.67 5.11
C ILE A 74 -9.21 4.56 3.70
N GLY A 75 -10.03 3.55 3.41
CA GLY A 75 -10.49 3.33 2.03
C GLY A 75 -9.29 3.18 1.07
N HIS A 76 -9.32 3.83 -0.09
CA HIS A 76 -8.21 3.84 -1.06
C HIS A 76 -7.21 5.01 -0.83
N ASP A 77 -7.22 5.63 0.35
CA ASP A 77 -6.43 6.81 0.65
C ASP A 77 -5.01 6.43 1.11
N LEU A 78 -4.07 6.48 0.16
CA LEU A 78 -2.66 6.18 0.42
C LEU A 78 -2.02 7.09 1.49
N ASP A 79 -2.32 8.39 1.51
CA ASP A 79 -1.69 9.30 2.47
C ASP A 79 -2.21 9.03 3.89
N ARG A 80 -3.51 8.75 4.04
CA ARG A 80 -4.06 8.29 5.32
C ARG A 80 -3.49 6.94 5.72
N ALA A 81 -3.35 5.99 4.79
CA ALA A 81 -2.77 4.68 5.07
C ALA A 81 -1.34 4.81 5.62
N ILE A 82 -0.49 5.63 5.00
CA ILE A 82 0.89 5.88 5.46
C ILE A 82 0.87 6.52 6.84
N THR A 83 0.08 7.58 7.01
CA THR A 83 0.02 8.32 8.28
C THR A 83 -0.45 7.44 9.44
N TYR A 84 -1.42 6.55 9.22
CA TYR A 84 -1.80 5.59 10.25
C TYR A 84 -0.74 4.53 10.48
N ALA A 85 -0.08 4.02 9.44
CA ALA A 85 0.99 3.04 9.62
C ALA A 85 2.16 3.61 10.45
N GLU A 86 2.58 4.84 10.18
CA GLU A 86 3.59 5.57 10.98
C GLU A 86 3.16 5.69 12.45
N ARG A 87 1.90 6.09 12.70
CA ARG A 87 1.36 6.18 14.07
C ARG A 87 1.30 4.84 14.80
N ALA A 88 1.15 3.74 14.05
CA ALA A 88 1.19 2.38 14.59
C ALA A 88 2.63 1.85 14.76
N GLY A 89 3.66 2.63 14.38
CA GLY A 89 5.07 2.32 14.60
C GLY A 89 5.80 1.80 13.36
N LEU A 90 5.22 1.90 12.16
CA LEU A 90 5.95 1.60 10.93
C LEU A 90 6.95 2.71 10.66
N ASP A 91 8.20 2.35 10.40
CA ASP A 91 9.16 3.25 9.76
C ASP A 91 9.02 3.09 8.23
N PRO A 92 8.38 4.04 7.52
CA PRO A 92 8.14 3.91 6.09
C PRO A 92 9.46 4.02 5.30
N PRO A 93 9.64 3.23 4.23
CA PRO A 93 10.83 3.35 3.41
C PRO A 93 10.95 4.75 2.79
N THR A 94 12.19 5.22 2.66
CA THR A 94 12.51 6.47 1.97
C THR A 94 11.83 6.53 0.61
N GLY A 95 11.21 7.68 0.30
CA GLY A 95 10.50 7.91 -0.95
C GLY A 95 9.05 7.39 -0.98
N LEU A 96 8.55 6.69 0.05
CA LEU A 96 7.16 6.21 0.07
C LEU A 96 6.15 7.36 -0.02
N ARG A 97 6.38 8.44 0.73
CA ARG A 97 5.51 9.63 0.69
C ARG A 97 5.58 10.35 -0.65
N ASP A 98 6.75 10.42 -1.27
CA ASP A 98 6.93 11.03 -2.59
C ASP A 98 6.19 10.23 -3.68
N VAL A 99 6.38 8.91 -3.69
CA VAL A 99 5.65 7.98 -4.57
C VAL A 99 4.14 8.11 -4.34
N ALA A 100 3.69 8.09 -3.08
CA ALA A 100 2.27 8.23 -2.77
C ALA A 100 1.72 9.60 -3.22
N GLY A 101 2.47 10.69 -3.07
CA GLY A 101 2.07 12.01 -3.55
C GLY A 101 1.81 12.06 -5.06
N VAL A 102 2.57 11.27 -5.83
CA VAL A 102 2.36 11.12 -7.27
C VAL A 102 1.19 10.19 -7.58
N LEU A 103 1.09 9.03 -6.92
CA LEU A 103 0.09 8.01 -7.26
C LEU A 103 -1.32 8.36 -6.73
N HIS A 104 -1.40 8.92 -5.53
CA HIS A 104 -2.63 9.09 -4.76
C HIS A 104 -3.74 9.86 -5.50
N PRO A 105 -3.48 11.02 -6.14
CA PRO A 105 -4.53 11.77 -6.84
C PRO A 105 -5.17 10.98 -8.00
N HIS A 106 -4.40 10.13 -8.67
CA HIS A 106 -4.87 9.30 -9.77
C HIS A 106 -5.60 8.06 -9.25
N PHE A 107 -5.06 7.46 -8.19
CA PHE A 107 -5.64 6.28 -7.58
C PHE A 107 -7.03 6.54 -6.98
N GLN A 108 -7.19 7.66 -6.25
CA GLN A 108 -8.47 8.11 -5.70
C GLN A 108 -9.55 8.33 -6.76
N ARG A 109 -9.16 8.74 -7.96
CA ARG A 109 -10.07 8.95 -9.09
C ARG A 109 -10.33 7.66 -9.87
N GLY A 110 -10.45 6.52 -9.19
CA GLY A 110 -10.79 5.24 -9.86
C GLY A 110 -9.67 4.67 -10.71
N GLY A 111 -8.41 5.01 -10.39
CA GLY A 111 -7.22 4.46 -11.03
C GLY A 111 -6.75 5.22 -12.28
N PHE A 112 -5.65 4.72 -12.85
CA PHE A 112 -4.89 5.36 -13.92
C PHE A 112 -5.59 5.28 -15.30
N GLN A 113 -6.79 4.69 -15.36
CA GLN A 113 -7.55 4.51 -16.59
C GLN A 113 -8.27 5.78 -17.07
N ARG A 114 -8.36 6.83 -16.24
CA ARG A 114 -9.03 8.09 -16.62
C ARG A 114 -8.15 9.03 -17.43
N GLU A 115 -6.85 8.78 -17.49
CA GLU A 115 -5.88 9.56 -18.29
C GLU A 115 -4.95 8.61 -19.08
N PRO A 116 -5.49 7.80 -20.01
CA PRO A 116 -4.71 6.76 -20.69
C PRO A 116 -3.56 7.31 -21.55
N SER A 117 -3.66 8.57 -22.00
CA SER A 117 -2.64 9.27 -22.78
C SER A 117 -1.55 9.94 -21.94
N ARG A 118 -1.66 9.90 -20.60
CA ARG A 118 -0.67 10.54 -19.72
C ARG A 118 0.68 9.87 -19.86
N GLN A 119 1.70 10.70 -20.07
CA GLN A 119 3.08 10.27 -20.06
C GLN A 119 3.66 10.42 -18.66
N TRP A 120 4.38 9.40 -18.24
CA TRP A 120 5.08 9.36 -16.96
C TRP A 120 6.58 9.40 -17.20
N PRO A 121 7.37 9.93 -16.25
CA PRO A 121 8.82 9.78 -16.31
C PRO A 121 9.19 8.29 -16.42
N GLU A 122 10.11 7.96 -17.33
CA GLU A 122 10.49 6.57 -17.64
C GLU A 122 10.93 5.79 -16.39
N ALA A 123 11.67 6.44 -15.50
CA ALA A 123 12.17 5.83 -14.27
C ALA A 123 11.09 5.60 -13.19
N LEU A 124 9.95 6.32 -13.25
CA LEU A 124 8.98 6.38 -12.14
C LEU A 124 8.45 5.00 -11.75
N ALA A 125 8.09 4.16 -12.72
CA ALA A 125 7.56 2.82 -12.44
C ALA A 125 8.59 1.91 -11.75
N GLY A 126 9.87 2.03 -12.14
CA GLY A 126 10.98 1.29 -11.53
C GLY A 126 11.27 1.74 -10.11
N GLU A 127 11.35 3.06 -9.89
CA GLU A 127 11.55 3.67 -8.57
C GLU A 127 10.40 3.31 -7.61
N ALA A 128 9.16 3.49 -8.05
CA ALA A 128 7.98 3.17 -7.26
C ALA A 128 7.88 1.66 -6.95
N CYS A 129 8.27 0.78 -7.88
CA CYS A 129 8.41 -0.66 -7.61
C CYS A 129 9.44 -0.97 -6.52
N SER A 130 10.59 -0.29 -6.53
CA SER A 130 11.65 -0.48 -5.54
C SER A 130 11.20 -0.07 -4.13
N VAL A 131 10.53 1.10 -4.04
CA VAL A 131 9.95 1.61 -2.79
C VAL A 131 8.87 0.66 -2.27
N ALA A 132 7.92 0.24 -3.12
CA ALA A 132 6.88 -0.71 -2.75
C ALA A 132 7.46 -2.06 -2.29
N ARG A 133 8.50 -2.57 -2.96
CA ARG A 133 9.19 -3.79 -2.53
C ARG A 133 9.78 -3.65 -1.13
N THR A 134 10.44 -2.54 -0.86
CA THR A 134 11.04 -2.26 0.45
C THR A 134 9.98 -2.20 1.54
N LEU A 135 8.84 -1.55 1.25
CA LEU A 135 7.67 -1.53 2.13
C LEU A 135 7.20 -2.96 2.45
N LEU A 136 6.93 -3.79 1.44
CA LEU A 136 6.41 -5.14 1.66
C LEU A 136 7.39 -6.03 2.43
N VAL A 137 8.70 -5.86 2.23
CA VAL A 137 9.72 -6.54 3.05
C VAL A 137 9.64 -6.11 4.52
N SER A 138 9.50 -4.82 4.80
CA SER A 138 9.35 -4.32 6.18
C SER A 138 8.05 -4.82 6.83
N VAL A 139 6.94 -4.81 6.09
CA VAL A 139 5.66 -5.34 6.57
C VAL A 139 5.76 -6.84 6.86
N SER A 140 6.36 -7.62 5.95
CA SER A 140 6.58 -9.06 6.14
C SER A 140 7.39 -9.36 7.41
N LYS A 141 8.47 -8.59 7.66
CA LYS A 141 9.27 -8.72 8.89
C LYS A 141 8.46 -8.47 10.15
N SER A 142 7.52 -7.52 10.12
CA SER A 142 6.67 -7.20 11.28
C SER A 142 5.65 -8.29 11.66
N MET A 143 5.36 -9.22 10.75
CA MET A 143 4.35 -10.28 10.98
C MET A 143 4.90 -11.53 11.67
N GLY A 144 6.23 -11.65 11.77
CA GLY A 144 6.88 -12.86 12.27
C GLY A 144 6.57 -14.11 11.42
N PRO A 145 7.13 -15.28 11.80
CA PRO A 145 6.86 -16.54 11.11
C PRO A 145 5.36 -16.89 11.15
N ARG A 146 4.89 -17.63 10.13
CA ARG A 146 3.56 -18.27 10.22
C ARG A 146 3.61 -19.22 11.42
N ARG A 147 2.67 -19.03 12.34
CA ARG A 147 2.43 -20.04 13.38
C ARG A 147 1.55 -21.09 12.72
N ASP A 148 2.13 -22.23 12.45
CA ASP A 148 1.41 -23.39 11.94
C ASP A 148 0.46 -23.86 13.07
N ILE A 149 -0.83 -23.96 12.76
CA ILE A 149 -1.83 -24.61 13.62
C ILE A 149 -1.98 -26.04 13.14
#